data_AF-Z9JMU1-F1
#
_entry.id   AF-Z9JMU1-F1
#
_cell.length_a   1.000
_cell.length_b   1.000
_cell.length_c   1.000
_cell.angle_alpha   90.00
_cell.angle_beta   90.00
_cell.angle_gamma   90.00
#
_symmetry.space_group_name_H-M   'P 1'
#
loop_
_entity.id
_entity.type
_entity.pdbx_description
1 polymer ?
#
loop_
_entity_poly.entity_id
_entity_poly.type
_entity_poly.pdbx_seq_one_letter_code
_entity_poly.pdbx_strand_id
1 'polypeptide(L)'
;MSTHTSYWLMKSEPDTFSINDLQRVGTEPWNGVRNYQARNFIRDRTQIGDGVLFYHSNCKVPGIVGLARVASAAYPDESQFDQNSNYYDPKAKREKPHWYLVDIAFERKLARTITLENIKQHAEALGEGFPLTTRGNRLSVFPVATAQWKLLLSLE
;
A
#
# COMPACT_ATOMS: atom_id res chain seq x y z
N MET A 1 -0.67 0.70 27.23
CA MET A 1 -1.57 1.00 26.10
C MET A 1 -1.40 -0.14 25.10
N SER A 2 -2.45 -0.91 24.84
CA SER A 2 -2.39 -1.99 23.85
C SER A 2 -2.21 -1.35 22.47
N THR A 3 -1.01 -1.45 21.90
CA THR A 3 -0.68 -0.92 20.57
C THR A 3 -1.33 -1.85 19.54
N HIS A 4 -2.58 -1.56 19.17
CA HIS A 4 -3.23 -2.28 18.09
C HIS A 4 -2.64 -1.79 16.77
N THR A 5 -1.53 -2.40 16.34
CA THR A 5 -0.93 -2.16 15.03
C THR A 5 -1.75 -2.90 13.98
N SER A 6 -2.39 -2.16 13.08
CA SER A 6 -2.98 -2.75 11.87
C SER A 6 -1.90 -2.91 10.80
N TYR A 7 -2.15 -3.81 9.86
CA TYR A 7 -1.23 -4.07 8.77
C TYR A 7 -1.89 -3.87 7.41
N TRP A 8 -1.10 -3.40 6.46
CA TRP A 8 -1.54 -3.04 5.12
C TRP A 8 -0.60 -3.63 4.08
N LEU A 9 -1.13 -3.83 2.88
CA LEU A 9 -0.30 -3.99 1.70
C LEU A 9 -0.58 -2.84 0.75
N MET A 10 0.49 -2.17 0.31
CA MET A 10 0.42 -1.04 -0.61
C MET A 10 1.27 -1.35 -1.85
N LYS A 11 0.65 -1.26 -3.02
CA LYS A 11 1.28 -1.56 -4.32
C LYS A 11 1.84 -0.30 -4.96
N SER A 12 3.07 -0.38 -5.46
CA SER A 12 3.70 0.63 -6.31
C SER A 12 4.41 -0.05 -7.46
N GLU A 13 4.47 0.62 -8.62
CA GLU A 13 5.28 0.15 -9.75
C GLU A 13 6.71 0.65 -9.55
N PRO A 14 7.72 -0.23 -9.62
CA PRO A 14 9.11 0.14 -9.29
C PRO A 14 9.70 1.19 -10.23
N ASP A 15 9.23 1.27 -11.47
CA ASP A 15 9.68 2.28 -12.45
C ASP A 15 9.11 3.68 -12.14
N THR A 16 8.03 3.75 -11.37
CA THR A 16 7.41 5.01 -10.91
C THR A 16 7.93 5.40 -9.53
N PHE A 17 7.89 4.47 -8.57
CA PHE A 17 8.37 4.69 -7.21
C PHE A 17 8.71 3.36 -6.52
N SER A 18 10.00 3.10 -6.32
CA SER A 18 10.49 1.86 -5.73
C SER A 18 10.71 1.97 -4.21
N ILE A 19 10.99 0.83 -3.56
CA ILE A 19 11.39 0.84 -2.14
C ILE A 19 12.76 1.51 -1.93
N ASN A 20 13.61 1.53 -2.95
CA ASN A 20 14.89 2.25 -2.89
C ASN A 20 14.65 3.77 -2.94
N ASP A 21 13.64 4.21 -3.69
CA ASP A 21 13.24 5.62 -3.69
C ASP A 21 12.72 6.03 -2.33
N LEU A 22 11.82 5.22 -1.74
CA LEU A 22 11.35 5.44 -0.38
C LEU A 22 12.49 5.44 0.64
N GLN A 23 13.45 4.52 0.53
CA GLN A 23 14.64 4.51 1.38
C GLN A 23 15.45 5.81 1.28
N ARG A 24 15.58 6.36 0.07
CA ARG A 24 16.34 7.59 -0.19
C ARG A 24 15.63 8.84 0.34
N VAL A 25 14.32 8.94 0.17
CA VAL A 25 13.54 10.11 0.64
C VAL A 25 13.12 10.01 2.10
N GLY A 26 13.14 8.81 2.68
CA GLY A 26 12.75 8.52 4.06
C GLY A 26 11.24 8.45 4.26
N THR A 27 10.51 9.50 3.88
CA THR A 27 9.05 9.59 3.98
C THR A 27 8.46 10.18 2.71
N GLU A 28 7.37 9.62 2.19
CA GLU A 28 6.71 10.07 0.96
C GLU A 28 5.18 10.02 1.08
N PRO A 29 4.43 11.01 0.57
CA PRO A 29 2.99 10.93 0.36
C PRO A 29 2.58 9.78 -0.57
N TRP A 30 1.72 8.88 -0.10
CA TRP A 30 1.22 7.74 -0.90
C TRP A 30 0.08 8.15 -1.84
N ASN A 31 0.40 9.01 -2.81
CA ASN A 31 -0.55 9.63 -3.73
C ASN A 31 -1.11 8.67 -4.80
N GLY A 32 -1.99 9.19 -5.66
CA GLY A 32 -2.41 8.49 -6.89
C GLY A 32 -3.42 7.35 -6.70
N VAL A 33 -3.90 7.11 -5.47
CA VAL A 33 -4.98 6.15 -5.22
C VAL A 33 -6.30 6.66 -5.79
N ARG A 34 -6.81 5.99 -6.82
CA ARG A 34 -8.07 6.34 -7.52
C ARG A 34 -9.11 5.22 -7.52
N ASN A 35 -9.01 4.30 -6.56
CA ASN A 35 -10.02 3.28 -6.29
C ASN A 35 -10.77 3.63 -5.00
N TYR A 36 -12.11 3.67 -5.06
CA TYR A 36 -12.95 4.09 -3.92
C TYR A 36 -12.77 3.21 -2.68
N GLN A 37 -12.62 1.89 -2.84
CA GLN A 37 -12.44 0.98 -1.71
C GLN A 37 -11.04 1.14 -1.10
N ALA A 38 -9.99 1.23 -1.94
CA ALA A 38 -8.63 1.52 -1.47
C ALA A 38 -8.56 2.87 -0.73
N ARG A 39 -9.22 3.90 -1.26
CA ARG A 39 -9.35 5.20 -0.60
C ARG A 39 -10.05 5.07 0.75
N ASN A 40 -11.17 4.35 0.83
CA ASN A 40 -11.88 4.19 2.11
C ASN A 40 -11.00 3.51 3.15
N PHE A 41 -10.17 2.54 2.76
CA PHE A 41 -9.18 1.95 3.67
C PHE A 41 -8.19 2.99 4.21
N ILE A 42 -7.62 3.83 3.34
CA ILE A 42 -6.72 4.91 3.76
C ILE A 42 -7.47 5.89 4.68
N ARG A 43 -8.55 6.49 4.21
CA ARG A 43 -9.26 7.55 4.92
C ARG A 43 -9.83 7.10 6.27
N ASP A 44 -10.42 5.91 6.31
CA ASP A 44 -11.27 5.51 7.44
C ASP A 44 -10.57 4.57 8.42
N ARG A 45 -9.46 3.95 8.03
CA ARG A 45 -8.89 2.83 8.80
C ARG A 45 -7.39 2.89 9.04
N THR A 46 -6.58 3.51 8.18
CA THR A 46 -5.13 3.60 8.46
C THR A 46 -4.87 4.54 9.63
N GLN A 47 -3.93 4.17 10.49
CA GLN A 47 -3.49 4.96 11.63
C GLN A 47 -1.97 5.12 11.62
N ILE A 48 -1.47 6.23 12.19
CA ILE A 48 -0.03 6.46 12.34
C ILE A 48 0.60 5.30 13.09
N GLY A 49 1.67 4.74 12.53
CA GLY A 49 2.38 3.58 13.08
C GLY A 49 1.88 2.22 12.57
N ASP A 50 0.82 2.16 11.77
CA ASP A 50 0.43 0.92 11.10
C ASP A 50 1.53 0.42 10.16
N GLY A 51 1.72 -0.90 10.11
CA GLY A 51 2.74 -1.54 9.28
C GLY A 51 2.28 -1.69 7.82
N VAL A 52 3.21 -1.52 6.88
CA VAL A 52 2.95 -1.59 5.43
C VAL A 52 3.91 -2.58 4.78
N LEU A 53 3.36 -3.60 4.11
CA LEU A 53 4.08 -4.41 3.12
C LEU A 53 4.18 -3.59 1.83
N PHE A 54 5.39 -3.16 1.47
CA PHE A 54 5.64 -2.45 0.22
C PHE A 54 5.74 -3.48 -0.91
N TYR A 55 4.78 -3.45 -1.82
CA TYR A 55 4.64 -4.42 -2.91
C TYR A 55 4.98 -3.80 -4.25
N HIS A 56 5.93 -4.40 -4.99
CA HIS A 56 6.19 -4.07 -6.39
C HIS A 56 5.20 -4.75 -7.31
N SER A 57 4.42 -3.95 -8.05
CA SER A 57 3.48 -4.40 -9.08
C SER A 57 3.94 -4.05 -10.49
N ASN A 58 3.28 -4.65 -11.49
CA ASN A 58 3.50 -4.36 -12.92
C ASN A 58 4.98 -4.41 -13.37
N CYS A 59 5.75 -5.33 -12.81
CA CYS A 59 7.17 -5.50 -13.12
C CYS A 59 7.51 -6.97 -13.37
N LYS A 60 8.75 -7.24 -13.80
CA LYS A 60 9.23 -8.58 -14.14
C LYS A 60 9.09 -9.59 -12.99
N VAL A 61 9.33 -9.16 -11.76
CA VAL A 61 9.25 -9.99 -10.55
C VAL A 61 8.38 -9.28 -9.51
N PRO A 62 7.04 -9.37 -9.60
CA PRO A 62 6.16 -8.72 -8.66
C PRO A 62 6.20 -9.42 -7.30
N GLY A 63 6.12 -8.67 -6.22
CA GLY A 63 6.24 -9.22 -4.87
C GLY A 63 6.43 -8.18 -3.79
N ILE A 64 6.50 -8.65 -2.54
CA ILE A 64 6.82 -7.79 -1.39
C ILE A 64 8.33 -7.61 -1.34
N VAL A 65 8.78 -6.36 -1.26
CA VAL A 65 10.20 -6.00 -1.37
C VAL A 65 10.73 -5.24 -0.15
N GLY A 66 9.85 -4.77 0.72
CA GLY A 66 10.22 -4.06 1.93
C GLY A 66 9.06 -3.80 2.86
N LEU A 67 9.40 -3.17 3.97
CA LEU A 67 8.48 -2.68 4.99
C LEU A 67 8.55 -1.16 5.04
N ALA A 68 7.38 -0.58 5.30
CA ALA A 68 7.19 0.81 5.63
C ALA A 68 6.17 0.91 6.77
N ARG A 69 5.95 2.13 7.25
CA ARG A 69 4.90 2.44 8.24
C ARG A 69 4.14 3.68 7.85
N VAL A 70 2.87 3.75 8.24
CA VAL A 70 2.07 4.97 8.09
C VAL A 70 2.65 6.06 8.99
N ALA A 71 2.94 7.22 8.42
CA ALA A 71 3.64 8.34 9.07
C ALA A 71 2.75 9.57 9.30
N SER A 72 1.54 9.60 8.74
CA SER A 72 0.57 10.68 8.93
C SER A 72 -0.85 10.15 9.15
N ALA A 73 -1.73 11.00 9.65
CA ALA A 73 -3.17 10.78 9.48
C ALA A 73 -3.55 10.94 8.00
N ALA A 74 -4.69 10.39 7.58
CA ALA A 74 -5.15 10.55 6.20
C ALA A 74 -5.53 12.01 5.91
N TYR A 75 -5.11 12.52 4.75
CA TYR A 75 -5.41 13.88 4.32
C TYR A 75 -5.69 13.94 2.81
N PRO A 76 -6.31 15.02 2.29
CA PRO A 76 -6.64 15.15 0.88
C PRO A 76 -5.41 15.03 -0.03
N ASP A 77 -5.53 14.26 -1.10
CA ASP A 77 -4.48 14.15 -2.13
C ASP A 77 -4.51 15.41 -3.02
N GLU A 78 -3.54 16.32 -2.84
CA GLU A 78 -3.47 17.59 -3.58
C GLU A 78 -3.38 17.40 -5.11
N SER A 79 -2.86 16.26 -5.58
CA SER A 79 -2.76 15.95 -7.02
C SER A 79 -4.12 15.87 -7.70
N GLN A 80 -5.21 15.65 -6.96
CA GLN A 80 -6.56 15.64 -7.52
C GLN A 80 -7.05 17.02 -7.98
N PHE A 81 -6.42 18.11 -7.51
CA PHE A 81 -6.82 19.49 -7.84
C PHE A 81 -5.93 20.14 -8.91
N ASP A 82 -4.78 19.55 -9.22
CA ASP A 82 -3.84 20.06 -10.23
C ASP A 82 -4.17 19.51 -11.61
N GLN A 83 -4.53 20.39 -12.55
CA GLN A 83 -4.88 20.04 -13.93
C GLN A 83 -3.74 19.41 -14.73
N ASN A 84 -2.48 19.63 -14.31
CA ASN A 84 -1.31 19.04 -14.95
C ASN A 84 -0.95 17.67 -14.36
N SER A 85 -1.62 17.25 -13.28
CA SER A 85 -1.37 15.96 -12.67
C SER A 85 -2.02 14.83 -13.46
N ASN A 86 -1.32 13.70 -13.56
CA ASN A 86 -1.88 12.43 -14.06
C ASN A 86 -3.06 11.93 -13.21
N TYR A 87 -3.25 12.49 -12.02
CA TYR A 87 -4.29 12.08 -11.08
C TYR A 87 -5.35 13.15 -10.83
N TYR A 88 -5.42 14.17 -11.70
CA TYR A 88 -6.44 15.21 -11.69
C TYR A 88 -7.85 14.61 -11.70
N ASP A 89 -8.73 15.13 -10.85
CA ASP A 89 -10.16 14.81 -10.86
C ASP A 89 -10.97 16.10 -11.06
N PRO A 90 -11.53 16.35 -12.26
CA PRO A 90 -12.27 17.59 -12.54
C PRO A 90 -13.54 17.76 -11.70
N LYS A 91 -14.00 16.71 -11.01
CA LYS A 91 -15.17 16.74 -10.14
C LYS A 91 -14.80 16.95 -8.67
N ALA A 92 -13.54 16.77 -8.30
CA ALA A 92 -13.09 16.98 -6.93
C ALA A 92 -13.01 18.48 -6.60
N LYS A 93 -13.40 18.84 -5.38
CA LYS A 93 -13.31 20.22 -4.86
C LYS A 93 -12.60 20.21 -3.51
N ARG A 94 -11.91 21.30 -3.14
CA ARG A 94 -11.18 21.37 -1.86
C ARG A 94 -12.09 21.23 -0.66
N GLU A 95 -13.32 21.72 -0.75
CA GLU A 95 -14.34 21.62 0.30
C GLU A 95 -14.92 20.21 0.43
N LYS A 96 -14.80 19.39 -0.63
CA LYS A 96 -15.25 18.00 -0.65
C LYS A 96 -14.29 17.13 -1.47
N PRO A 97 -13.09 16.83 -0.93
CA PRO A 97 -12.09 16.03 -1.63
C PRO A 97 -12.63 14.63 -1.91
N HIS A 98 -12.33 14.11 -3.10
CA HIS A 98 -12.67 12.74 -3.46
C HIS A 98 -11.60 11.76 -3.01
N TRP A 99 -10.33 12.16 -3.03
CA TRP A 99 -9.18 11.29 -2.84
C TRP A 99 -8.36 11.70 -1.63
N TYR A 100 -7.87 10.69 -0.92
CA TYR A 100 -7.12 10.84 0.32
C TYR A 100 -5.89 9.95 0.24
N LEU A 101 -4.82 10.41 0.87
CA LEU A 101 -3.57 9.69 1.01
C LEU A 101 -3.07 9.76 2.45
N VAL A 102 -2.04 8.99 2.74
CA VAL A 102 -1.22 9.09 3.96
C VAL A 102 0.23 9.19 3.53
N ASP A 103 1.07 9.76 4.38
CA ASP A 103 2.51 9.61 4.25
C ASP A 103 2.92 8.21 4.73
N ILE A 104 3.87 7.59 4.05
CA ILE A 104 4.53 6.39 4.54
C ILE A 104 6.02 6.66 4.74
N ALA A 105 6.58 6.10 5.81
CA ALA A 105 8.01 6.17 6.12
C ALA A 105 8.66 4.81 5.88
N PHE A 106 9.85 4.83 5.28
CA PHE A 106 10.70 3.66 5.12
C PHE A 106 11.00 3.01 6.48
N GLU A 107 10.94 1.68 6.54
CA GLU A 107 11.46 0.92 7.69
C GLU A 107 12.67 0.08 7.29
N ARG A 108 12.48 -0.87 6.37
CA ARG A 108 13.58 -1.71 5.88
C ARG A 108 13.26 -2.34 4.53
N LYS A 109 14.31 -2.72 3.81
CA LYS A 109 14.17 -3.66 2.69
C LYS A 109 14.09 -5.08 3.22
N LEU A 110 13.43 -5.96 2.46
CA LEU A 110 13.53 -7.40 2.73
C LEU A 110 14.88 -7.93 2.24
N ALA A 111 15.37 -9.01 2.86
CA ALA A 111 16.57 -9.72 2.45
C ALA A 111 16.43 -10.35 1.06
N ARG A 112 15.20 -10.79 0.72
CA ARG A 112 14.82 -11.23 -0.63
C ARG A 112 13.38 -10.82 -0.93
N THR A 113 13.07 -10.65 -2.22
CA THR A 113 11.69 -10.42 -2.66
C THR A 113 10.83 -11.64 -2.37
N ILE A 114 9.74 -11.46 -1.63
CA ILE A 114 8.70 -12.48 -1.51
C ILE A 114 7.81 -12.37 -2.76
N THR A 115 8.10 -13.20 -3.76
CA THR A 115 7.46 -13.10 -5.09
C THR A 115 5.98 -13.45 -5.02
N LEU A 116 5.18 -12.89 -5.94
CA LEU A 116 3.76 -13.25 -6.08
C LEU A 116 3.59 -14.75 -6.36
N GLU A 117 4.52 -15.35 -7.09
CA GLU A 117 4.54 -16.80 -7.34
C GLU A 117 4.64 -17.58 -6.02
N ASN A 118 5.60 -17.24 -5.17
CA ASN A 118 5.75 -17.84 -3.84
C ASN A 118 4.48 -17.61 -2.99
N ILE A 119 3.96 -16.38 -2.96
CA ILE A 119 2.72 -16.05 -2.22
C ILE A 119 1.54 -16.93 -2.67
N LYS A 120 1.40 -17.18 -3.97
CA LYS A 120 0.32 -18.03 -4.51
C LYS A 120 0.43 -19.49 -4.10
N GLN A 121 1.63 -20.01 -3.84
CA GLN A 121 1.81 -21.36 -3.32
C GLN A 121 1.23 -21.52 -1.91
N HIS A 122 1.04 -20.41 -1.18
CA HIS A 122 0.46 -20.37 0.16
C HIS A 122 -0.96 -19.76 0.19
N ALA A 123 -1.65 -19.71 -0.97
CA ALA A 123 -2.97 -19.07 -1.08
C ALA A 123 -4.02 -19.64 -0.11
N GLU A 124 -4.00 -20.95 0.13
CA GLU A 124 -4.90 -21.61 1.08
C GLU A 124 -4.71 -21.08 2.51
N ALA A 125 -3.46 -20.97 2.96
CA ALA A 125 -3.12 -20.45 4.29
C ALA A 125 -3.38 -18.95 4.45
N LEU A 126 -3.38 -18.19 3.34
CA LEU A 126 -3.76 -16.78 3.32
C LEU A 126 -5.28 -16.57 3.42
N GLY A 127 -6.06 -17.63 3.18
CA GLY A 127 -7.51 -17.62 3.23
C GLY A 127 -8.16 -17.20 1.92
N GLU A 128 -9.39 -17.68 1.74
CA GLU A 128 -10.23 -17.33 0.59
C GLU A 128 -10.47 -15.80 0.55
N GLY A 129 -10.45 -15.22 -0.65
CA GLY A 129 -10.70 -13.80 -0.84
C GLY A 129 -9.52 -12.88 -0.51
N PHE A 130 -8.34 -13.42 -0.16
CA PHE A 130 -7.15 -12.58 0.03
C PHE A 130 -6.82 -11.80 -1.27
N PRO A 131 -6.70 -10.45 -1.23
CA PRO A 131 -6.66 -9.65 -2.45
C PRO A 131 -5.52 -9.94 -3.43
N LEU A 132 -4.35 -10.43 -2.97
CA LEU A 132 -3.23 -10.77 -3.89
C LEU A 132 -3.47 -12.04 -4.70
N THR A 133 -4.18 -13.02 -4.14
CA THR A 133 -4.38 -14.34 -4.74
C THR A 133 -5.72 -14.45 -5.45
N THR A 134 -6.65 -13.53 -5.16
CA THR A 134 -7.97 -13.47 -5.80
C THR A 134 -7.88 -13.00 -7.26
N ARG A 135 -8.34 -13.84 -8.20
CA ARG A 135 -8.38 -13.51 -9.63
C ARG A 135 -9.25 -12.27 -9.88
N GLY A 136 -8.76 -11.35 -10.70
CA GLY A 136 -9.51 -10.14 -11.08
C GLY A 136 -9.47 -9.02 -10.06
N ASN A 137 -8.89 -9.21 -8.88
CA ASN A 137 -8.74 -8.12 -7.91
C ASN A 137 -7.85 -6.99 -8.47
N ARG A 138 -8.24 -5.74 -8.19
CA ARG A 138 -7.58 -4.51 -8.64
C ARG A 138 -7.27 -3.54 -7.50
N LEU A 139 -7.38 -3.98 -6.24
CA LEU A 139 -7.03 -3.15 -5.09
C LEU A 139 -5.52 -2.92 -5.03
N SER A 140 -5.12 -1.66 -4.91
CA SER A 140 -3.75 -1.22 -4.67
C SER A 140 -3.40 -1.08 -3.20
N VAL A 141 -4.42 -0.87 -2.35
CA VAL A 141 -4.30 -0.81 -0.88
C VAL A 141 -5.39 -1.67 -0.27
N PHE A 142 -5.02 -2.53 0.68
CA PHE A 142 -5.97 -3.38 1.41
C PHE A 142 -5.40 -3.84 2.76
N PRO A 143 -6.27 -4.15 3.73
CA PRO A 143 -5.85 -4.64 5.03
C PRO A 143 -5.23 -6.04 4.92
N VAL A 144 -4.26 -6.30 5.79
CA VAL A 144 -3.60 -7.59 5.97
C VAL A 144 -3.85 -8.03 7.41
N ALA A 145 -4.43 -9.20 7.61
CA ALA A 145 -4.62 -9.73 8.95
C ALA A 145 -3.27 -10.05 9.59
N THR A 146 -3.16 -9.97 10.93
CA THR A 146 -1.92 -10.28 11.66
C THR A 146 -1.34 -11.66 11.31
N ALA A 147 -2.20 -12.67 11.11
CA ALA A 147 -1.77 -14.00 10.69
C ALA A 147 -1.19 -14.00 9.27
N GLN A 148 -1.83 -13.29 8.33
CA GLN A 148 -1.35 -13.14 6.95
C GLN A 148 -0.02 -12.38 6.92
N TRP A 149 0.12 -11.30 7.71
CA TRP A 149 1.37 -10.54 7.83
C TRP A 149 2.52 -11.43 8.28
N LYS A 150 2.32 -12.18 9.38
CA LYS A 150 3.31 -13.13 9.91
C LYS A 150 3.67 -14.21 8.89
N LEU A 151 2.67 -14.79 8.23
CA LEU A 151 2.88 -15.80 7.19
C LEU A 151 3.72 -15.23 6.05
N LEU A 152 3.34 -14.08 5.49
CA LEU A 152 4.07 -13.45 4.39
C LEU A 152 5.51 -13.18 4.78
N LEU A 153 5.78 -12.59 5.95
CA LEU A 153 7.15 -12.32 6.40
C LEU A 153 7.96 -13.58 6.72
N SER A 154 7.32 -14.70 7.04
CA SER A 154 8.04 -15.98 7.20
C SER A 154 8.59 -16.55 5.88
N LEU A 155 8.18 -15.99 4.73
CA LEU A 155 8.66 -16.38 3.41
C LEU A 155 9.91 -15.59 2.96
N GLU A 156 10.29 -14.54 3.71
CA GLU A 156 11.56 -13.82 3.56
C GLU A 156 12.77 -14.72 3.84
#